data_AF-A0A5C6EXE8-F1
#
_entry.id   AF-A0A5C6EXE8-F1
#
_cell.length_a   1.000
_cell.length_b   1.000
_cell.length_c   1.000
_cell.angle_alpha   90.00
_cell.angle_beta   90.00
_cell.angle_gamma   90.00
#
_symmetry.space_group_name_H-M   'P 1'
#
loop_
_entity.id
_entity.type
_entity.pdbx_description
1 polymer ?
#
loop_
_entity_poly.entity_id
_entity_poly.type
_entity_poly.pdbx_seq_one_letter_code
_entity_poly.pdbx_strand_id
1 'polypeptide(L)'
;MNWQTRLRQKADTPNFLWTMVVSILGVGLVLGAVVQWVPYTFNADSDSIYDAMVMGWESDDDADGAERILSSELPFDFRLVALAHLASTSYAMEDEAGASEMNESDLTQMIAMFGAVDPDSSVDEAEQQIASQVLLSAATGKIMPSLAEMASANPPVRHANQAIGALAVSRRSFAIAARHFETEGRFPDAKIARRFALDTYAAADDDKALLRLSQQPEYSSLISPSETLVIAKVHRDWKEMARVIPKLMWRRFQEGFATALALIAGLGWFVLAIQMGQAGATSSVRPWLCLLAVVMGGLSIWATHLIDIWQELDWGIVESDETIEGIKFYVLGVGLREEFAKLLLLLPLMPPIVRRRSPIEALIVSACVGLGFAIVENMGYFARSGGADSMGRFLTANFFHMSMTGIIGLSIARVFWKHHDVSHALLTFLLVVLAHGFYDATIAVPGLQTFSIGGTIIFVLLSYQFFHEVRGAYDRSPQTISLTASFLFIVSMLTALTFVYVSWRFGYSSSLSMLSVDVLGLGVMVYMYLREMPNSLIR
;
A
#
# COMPACT_ATOMS: atom_id res chain seq x y z
N MET A 1 -26.88 20.14 34.81
CA MET A 1 -26.75 19.60 33.45
C MET A 1 -25.76 18.45 33.50
N ASN A 2 -26.13 17.23 33.09
CA ASN A 2 -25.19 16.11 33.09
C ASN A 2 -24.13 16.29 31.98
N TRP A 3 -23.00 15.59 32.08
CA TRP A 3 -21.89 15.72 31.13
C TRP A 3 -22.31 15.35 29.70
N GLN A 4 -23.24 14.40 29.54
CA GLN A 4 -23.76 13.95 28.24
C GLN A 4 -24.52 15.06 27.50
N THR A 5 -25.41 15.77 28.20
CA THR A 5 -26.15 16.91 27.64
C THR A 5 -25.20 18.04 27.27
N ARG A 6 -24.17 18.30 28.10
CA ARG A 6 -23.16 19.32 27.80
C ARG A 6 -22.32 18.95 26.58
N LEU A 7 -21.91 17.70 26.47
CA LEU A 7 -21.13 17.21 25.33
C LEU A 7 -21.96 17.27 24.05
N ARG A 8 -23.22 16.82 24.09
CA ARG A 8 -24.16 16.92 22.98
C ARG A 8 -24.29 18.37 22.49
N GLN A 9 -24.56 19.31 23.41
CA GLN A 9 -24.66 20.72 23.06
C GLN A 9 -23.36 21.27 22.42
N LYS A 10 -22.19 20.91 22.96
CA LYS A 10 -20.91 21.38 22.43
C LYS A 10 -20.56 20.76 21.08
N ALA A 11 -20.82 19.46 20.89
CA ALA A 11 -20.51 18.70 19.69
C ALA A 11 -21.26 19.21 18.44
N ASP A 12 -22.29 20.04 18.62
CA ASP A 12 -23.03 20.67 17.52
C ASP A 12 -22.63 22.14 17.28
N THR A 13 -21.70 22.69 18.09
CA THR A 13 -21.24 24.07 17.90
C THR A 13 -20.00 24.13 16.99
N PRO A 14 -20.01 24.96 15.93
CA PRO A 14 -18.85 25.12 15.05
C PRO A 14 -17.56 25.48 15.80
N ASN A 15 -17.65 26.36 16.81
CA ASN A 15 -16.48 26.77 17.60
C ASN A 15 -15.81 25.59 18.31
N PHE A 16 -16.59 24.69 18.93
CA PHE A 16 -16.03 23.53 19.61
C PHE A 16 -15.36 22.58 18.62
N LEU A 17 -15.99 22.35 17.47
CA LEU A 17 -15.49 21.45 16.44
C LEU A 17 -14.19 21.94 15.80
N TRP A 18 -14.13 23.22 15.43
CA TRP A 18 -12.89 23.81 14.92
C TRP A 18 -11.79 23.85 15.96
N THR A 19 -12.11 24.14 17.23
CA THR A 19 -11.13 24.07 18.31
C THR A 19 -10.55 22.66 18.45
N MET A 20 -11.41 21.63 18.38
CA MET A 20 -10.98 20.23 18.44
C MET A 20 -10.06 19.87 17.28
N VAL A 21 -10.46 20.18 16.04
CA VAL A 21 -9.66 19.90 14.83
C VAL A 21 -8.30 20.58 14.90
N VAL A 22 -8.26 21.89 15.17
CA VAL A 22 -7.01 22.65 15.27
C VAL A 22 -6.11 22.10 16.39
N SER A 23 -6.69 21.71 17.53
CA SER A 23 -5.91 21.15 18.64
C SER A 23 -5.27 19.81 18.27
N ILE A 24 -6.02 18.91 17.63
CA ILE A 24 -5.51 17.59 17.23
C ILE A 24 -4.40 17.74 16.18
N LEU A 25 -4.62 18.56 15.15
CA LEU A 25 -3.62 18.83 14.12
C LEU A 25 -2.37 19.51 14.68
N GLY A 26 -2.55 20.49 15.59
CA GLY A 26 -1.44 21.16 16.26
C GLY A 26 -0.58 20.20 17.08
N VAL A 27 -1.19 19.26 17.81
CA VAL A 27 -0.47 18.18 18.51
C VAL A 27 0.28 17.29 17.52
N GLY A 28 -0.35 16.91 16.39
CA GLY A 28 0.29 16.14 15.33
C GLY A 28 1.55 16.80 14.77
N LEU A 29 1.49 18.11 14.48
CA LEU A 29 2.64 18.88 14.00
C LEU A 29 3.79 18.88 15.02
N VAL A 30 3.49 19.13 16.31
CA VAL A 30 4.50 19.11 17.37
C VAL A 30 5.14 17.73 17.51
N LEU A 31 4.33 16.67 17.52
CA LEU A 31 4.84 15.30 17.61
C LEU A 31 5.66 14.91 16.37
N GLY A 32 5.26 15.35 15.17
CA GLY A 32 6.02 15.13 13.94
C GLY A 32 7.41 15.80 14.00
N ALA A 33 7.51 16.99 14.60
CA ALA A 33 8.80 17.66 14.80
C ALA A 33 9.67 16.97 15.87
N VAL A 34 9.07 16.29 16.84
CA VAL A 34 9.80 15.56 17.89
C VAL A 34 10.28 14.21 17.39
N VAL A 35 9.46 13.50 16.62
CA VAL A 35 9.74 12.10 16.22
C VAL A 35 10.90 11.97 15.23
N GLN A 36 11.27 13.04 14.53
CA GLN A 36 12.46 13.07 13.67
C GLN A 36 13.78 12.78 14.43
N TRP A 37 13.78 12.91 15.76
CA TRP A 37 14.93 12.57 16.60
C TRP A 37 14.91 11.11 17.11
N VAL A 38 13.87 10.35 16.79
CA VAL A 38 13.80 8.92 17.11
C VAL A 38 14.49 8.16 15.98
N PRO A 39 15.64 7.52 16.22
CA PRO A 39 16.36 6.82 15.17
C PRO A 39 15.48 5.73 14.57
N TYR A 40 15.43 5.69 13.25
CA TYR A 40 14.80 4.60 12.52
C TYR A 40 15.72 3.37 12.61
N THR A 41 15.35 2.39 13.43
CA THR A 41 16.11 1.15 13.53
C THR A 41 15.73 0.23 12.38
N PHE A 42 16.66 0.07 11.43
CA PHE A 42 16.55 -0.93 10.38
C PHE A 42 16.40 -2.33 11.00
N ASN A 43 15.56 -3.17 10.40
CA ASN A 43 15.45 -4.56 10.83
C ASN A 43 16.67 -5.34 10.31
N ALA A 44 17.71 -5.46 11.14
CA ALA A 44 18.96 -6.16 10.80
C ALA A 44 18.73 -7.65 10.43
N ASP A 45 17.59 -8.23 10.80
CA ASP A 45 17.21 -9.61 10.44
C ASP A 45 16.56 -9.72 9.05
N SER A 46 16.41 -8.62 8.31
CA SER A 46 15.84 -8.70 6.96
C SER A 46 16.85 -9.28 5.97
N ASP A 47 16.45 -10.35 5.28
CA ASP A 47 17.17 -10.91 4.13
C ASP A 47 16.67 -10.32 2.78
N SER A 48 15.80 -9.29 2.80
CA SER A 48 15.17 -8.69 1.62
C SER A 48 16.06 -7.67 0.90
N ILE A 49 16.21 -7.80 -0.42
CA ILE A 49 16.92 -6.80 -1.22
C ILE A 49 16.28 -5.42 -1.16
N TYR A 50 14.96 -5.34 -1.01
CA TYR A 50 14.22 -4.08 -0.95
C TYR A 50 14.65 -3.23 0.25
N ASP A 51 14.89 -3.87 1.40
CA ASP A 51 15.30 -3.14 2.59
C ASP A 51 16.72 -2.57 2.42
N ALA A 52 17.61 -3.29 1.72
CA ALA A 52 18.91 -2.77 1.33
C ALA A 52 18.81 -1.54 0.40
N MET A 53 17.84 -1.54 -0.52
CA MET A 53 17.58 -0.39 -1.40
C MET A 53 17.05 0.82 -0.61
N VAL A 54 16.10 0.60 0.30
CA VAL A 54 15.54 1.65 1.16
C VAL A 54 16.62 2.28 2.02
N MET A 55 17.54 1.49 2.58
CA MET A 55 18.69 2.02 3.30
C MET A 55 19.54 2.97 2.44
N GLY A 56 19.77 2.62 1.17
CA GLY A 56 20.47 3.48 0.22
C GLY A 56 19.73 4.79 -0.06
N TRP A 57 18.41 4.75 -0.17
CA TRP A 57 17.57 5.95 -0.39
C TRP A 57 17.41 6.85 0.83
N GLU A 58 17.45 6.27 2.04
CA GLU A 58 17.30 7.01 3.30
C GLU A 58 18.64 7.59 3.80
N SER A 59 19.76 7.19 3.22
CA SER A 59 21.09 7.72 3.55
C SER A 59 21.31 9.06 2.85
N ASP A 60 22.00 10.00 3.52
CA ASP A 60 22.36 11.28 2.90
C ASP A 60 23.27 11.03 1.69
N ASP A 61 23.00 11.70 0.56
CA ASP A 61 23.73 11.62 -0.72
C ASP A 61 25.16 12.24 -0.62
N ASP A 62 25.90 11.91 0.44
CA ASP A 62 27.23 12.44 0.75
C ASP A 62 28.19 11.37 1.31
N ALA A 63 29.41 11.80 1.65
CA ALA A 63 30.45 10.95 2.23
C ALA A 63 30.01 10.29 3.54
N ASP A 64 29.30 11.05 4.38
CA ASP A 64 28.86 10.63 5.70
C ASP A 64 27.76 9.55 5.58
N GLY A 65 26.91 9.63 4.54
CA GLY A 65 25.97 8.56 4.18
C GLY A 65 26.67 7.26 3.79
N ALA A 66 27.66 7.33 2.90
CA ALA A 66 28.43 6.16 2.49
C ALA A 66 29.22 5.53 3.66
N GLU A 67 29.84 6.36 4.51
CA GLU A 67 30.56 5.92 5.71
C GLU A 67 29.62 5.25 6.72
N ARG A 68 28.42 5.80 6.94
CA ARG A 68 27.38 5.17 7.79
C ARG A 68 26.94 3.81 7.25
N ILE A 69 26.75 3.67 5.94
CA ILE A 69 26.42 2.37 5.33
C ILE A 69 27.58 1.39 5.56
N LEU A 70 28.81 1.80 5.28
CA LEU A 70 29.99 0.95 5.42
C LEU A 70 30.28 0.56 6.87
N SER A 71 30.06 1.44 7.83
CA SER A 71 30.27 1.19 9.26
C SER A 71 29.10 0.48 9.95
N SER A 72 27.98 0.25 9.24
CA SER A 72 26.83 -0.46 9.80
C SER A 72 27.15 -1.93 10.11
N GLU A 73 26.46 -2.49 11.12
CA GLU A 73 26.58 -3.92 11.50
C GLU A 73 25.93 -4.87 10.48
N LEU A 74 25.49 -4.36 9.32
CA LEU A 74 24.81 -5.15 8.30
C LEU A 74 25.78 -6.03 7.51
N PRO A 75 25.31 -7.19 7.00
CA PRO A 75 26.10 -8.02 6.11
C PRO A 75 26.65 -7.22 4.92
N PHE A 76 27.88 -7.50 4.50
CA PHE A 76 28.51 -6.76 3.41
C PHE A 76 27.70 -6.82 2.10
N ASP A 77 27.06 -7.96 1.82
CA ASP A 77 26.17 -8.15 0.67
C ASP A 77 25.01 -7.11 0.61
N PHE A 78 24.50 -6.65 1.77
CA PHE A 78 23.48 -5.59 1.89
C PHE A 78 24.07 -4.21 1.67
N ARG A 79 25.21 -3.93 2.31
CA ARG A 79 25.93 -2.66 2.20
C ARG A 79 26.22 -2.33 0.73
N LEU A 80 26.58 -3.33 -0.08
CA LEU A 80 26.82 -3.15 -1.52
C LEU A 80 25.59 -2.68 -2.29
N VAL A 81 24.38 -3.17 -1.97
CA VAL A 81 23.13 -2.72 -2.62
C VAL A 81 22.79 -1.30 -2.20
N ALA A 82 22.94 -0.97 -0.93
CA ALA A 82 22.71 0.38 -0.42
C ALA A 82 23.67 1.39 -1.06
N LEU A 83 24.98 1.07 -1.12
CA LEU A 83 25.99 1.91 -1.78
C LEU A 83 25.72 2.12 -3.27
N ALA A 84 25.30 1.05 -3.99
CA ALA A 84 24.96 1.14 -5.40
C ALA A 84 23.74 2.04 -5.67
N HIS A 85 22.82 2.15 -4.71
CA HIS A 85 21.65 3.04 -4.81
C HIS A 85 22.00 4.47 -4.43
N LEU A 86 22.74 4.68 -3.34
CA LEU A 86 23.22 6.00 -2.91
C LEU A 86 23.93 6.72 -4.06
N ALA A 87 24.90 6.05 -4.69
CA ALA A 87 25.66 6.64 -5.79
C ALA A 87 24.86 6.77 -7.10
N SER A 88 23.64 6.23 -7.19
CA SER A 88 22.77 6.40 -8.36
C SER A 88 21.81 7.59 -8.20
N THR A 89 21.37 7.89 -6.97
CA THR A 89 20.47 9.00 -6.67
C THR A 89 21.16 10.35 -6.77
N SER A 90 22.41 10.44 -6.27
CA SER A 90 23.15 11.70 -6.28
C SER A 90 23.46 12.23 -7.70
N TYR A 91 23.55 11.36 -8.70
CA TYR A 91 23.98 11.72 -10.07
C TYR A 91 22.86 11.71 -11.12
N ALA A 92 21.74 11.02 -10.88
CA ALA A 92 20.58 11.08 -11.78
C ALA A 92 19.94 12.48 -11.84
N MET A 93 20.20 13.35 -10.86
CA MET A 93 19.68 14.72 -10.81
C MET A 93 20.45 15.73 -11.68
N GLU A 94 21.64 15.40 -12.20
CA GLU A 94 22.40 16.29 -13.09
C GLU A 94 22.07 16.07 -14.59
N ASP A 95 21.48 14.93 -14.96
CA ASP A 95 21.16 14.59 -16.35
C ASP A 95 20.02 15.45 -16.95
N GLU A 96 19.12 16.01 -16.13
CA GLU A 96 18.06 16.91 -16.61
C GLU A 96 18.53 18.36 -16.82
N ALA A 97 19.72 18.75 -16.34
CA ALA A 97 20.27 20.10 -16.50
C ALA A 97 21.41 20.21 -17.54
N GLY A 98 21.73 19.11 -18.22
CA GLY A 98 22.78 19.03 -19.23
C GLY A 98 24.06 18.43 -18.66
N ALA A 99 24.23 17.11 -18.87
CA ALA A 99 25.43 16.39 -18.49
C ALA A 99 26.69 17.02 -19.11
N SER A 100 27.42 17.83 -18.33
CA SER A 100 28.85 17.97 -18.58
C SER A 100 29.50 16.67 -18.13
N GLU A 101 30.39 16.10 -18.96
CA GLU A 101 31.26 15.01 -18.52
C GLU A 101 31.84 15.36 -17.15
N MET A 102 31.60 14.50 -16.15
CA MET A 102 32.12 14.63 -14.79
C MET A 102 33.60 14.99 -14.90
N ASN A 103 33.99 16.16 -14.38
CA ASN A 103 35.35 16.61 -14.57
C ASN A 103 36.30 15.71 -13.77
N GLU A 104 37.52 15.53 -14.27
CA GLU A 104 38.53 14.62 -13.70
C GLU A 104 38.83 14.92 -12.22
N SER A 105 38.66 16.16 -11.76
CA SER A 105 38.80 16.60 -10.37
C SER A 105 37.68 16.09 -9.47
N ASP A 106 36.43 16.03 -9.94
CA ASP A 106 35.29 15.55 -9.14
C ASP A 106 35.40 14.03 -8.95
N LEU A 107 35.76 13.32 -10.02
CA LEU A 107 36.06 11.89 -9.97
C LEU A 107 37.27 11.60 -9.07
N THR A 108 38.31 12.44 -9.13
CA THR A 108 39.50 12.30 -8.26
C THR A 108 39.14 12.57 -6.79
N GLN A 109 38.28 13.54 -6.52
CA GLN A 109 37.79 13.83 -5.17
C GLN A 109 36.93 12.68 -4.63
N MET A 110 36.08 12.07 -5.46
CA MET A 110 35.35 10.85 -5.10
C MET A 110 36.28 9.65 -4.86
N ILE A 111 37.27 9.43 -5.74
CA ILE A 111 38.28 8.38 -5.56
C ILE A 111 39.06 8.60 -4.26
N ALA A 112 39.41 9.84 -3.94
CA ALA A 112 40.10 10.18 -2.70
C ALA A 112 39.20 10.03 -1.47
N MET A 113 37.90 10.34 -1.60
CA MET A 113 36.88 10.22 -0.56
C MET A 113 36.58 8.76 -0.21
N PHE A 114 36.50 7.88 -1.22
CA PHE A 114 36.19 6.45 -1.05
C PHE A 114 37.42 5.54 -0.98
N GLY A 115 38.59 6.03 -1.38
CA GLY A 115 39.89 5.36 -1.19
C GLY A 115 40.54 5.61 0.17
N ALA A 116 39.97 6.52 0.98
CA ALA A 116 40.44 6.88 2.32
C ALA A 116 39.57 6.29 3.44
N VAL A 117 38.84 5.20 3.17
CA VAL A 117 38.23 4.40 4.25
C VAL A 117 39.37 3.87 5.12
N ASP A 118 39.36 4.22 6.40
CA ASP A 118 40.47 4.02 7.33
C ASP A 118 40.89 2.54 7.39
N PRO A 119 42.17 2.20 7.12
CA PRO A 119 42.69 0.84 7.26
C PRO A 119 42.65 0.30 8.70
N ASP A 120 42.35 1.12 9.71
CA ASP A 120 42.06 0.68 11.09
C ASP A 120 40.61 0.16 11.29
N SER A 121 39.77 0.21 10.26
CA SER A 121 38.44 -0.41 10.28
C SER A 121 38.56 -1.94 10.17
N SER A 122 37.76 -2.67 10.95
CA SER A 122 37.74 -4.15 11.01
C SER A 122 37.22 -4.84 9.73
N VAL A 123 37.29 -4.18 8.58
CA VAL A 123 36.74 -4.60 7.28
C VAL A 123 37.86 -5.21 6.43
N ASP A 124 37.59 -6.34 5.77
CA ASP A 124 38.56 -7.01 4.91
C ASP A 124 39.01 -6.08 3.75
N GLU A 125 40.31 -6.06 3.44
CA GLU A 125 40.91 -5.27 2.35
C GLU A 125 40.21 -5.57 1.00
N ALA A 126 39.79 -6.82 0.79
CA ALA A 126 39.03 -7.24 -0.38
C ALA A 126 37.62 -6.60 -0.42
N GLU A 127 36.94 -6.50 0.72
CA GLU A 127 35.63 -5.84 0.81
C GLU A 127 35.75 -4.34 0.52
N GLN A 128 36.75 -3.67 1.09
CA GLN A 128 37.02 -2.25 0.82
C GLN A 128 37.29 -2.00 -0.68
N GLN A 129 38.10 -2.86 -1.31
CA GLN A 129 38.37 -2.76 -2.74
C GLN A 129 37.08 -2.91 -3.57
N ILE A 130 36.22 -3.88 -3.25
CA ILE A 130 34.95 -4.10 -3.97
C ILE A 130 34.00 -2.91 -3.77
N ALA A 131 33.85 -2.40 -2.54
CA ALA A 131 33.01 -1.26 -2.24
C ALA A 131 33.44 -0.01 -3.03
N SER A 132 34.75 0.27 -3.06
CA SER A 132 35.33 1.34 -3.87
C SER A 132 34.98 1.17 -5.36
N GLN A 133 35.12 -0.04 -5.91
CA GLN A 133 34.75 -0.29 -7.31
C GLN A 133 33.25 -0.15 -7.59
N VAL A 134 32.36 -0.47 -6.63
CA VAL A 134 30.92 -0.24 -6.76
C VAL A 134 30.61 1.24 -6.87
N LEU A 135 31.17 2.05 -5.97
CA LEU A 135 30.94 3.51 -5.97
C LEU A 135 31.45 4.15 -7.27
N LEU A 136 32.65 3.76 -7.73
CA LEU A 136 33.17 4.21 -9.03
C LEU A 136 32.30 3.74 -10.20
N SER A 137 31.80 2.51 -10.16
CA SER A 137 30.95 1.99 -11.23
C SER A 137 29.57 2.66 -11.26
N ALA A 138 29.04 3.02 -10.11
CA ALA A 138 27.78 3.76 -9.98
C ALA A 138 27.94 5.18 -10.52
N ALA A 139 28.97 5.90 -10.05
CA ALA A 139 29.28 7.27 -10.47
C ALA A 139 29.53 7.41 -11.98
N THR A 140 30.24 6.46 -12.59
CA THR A 140 30.58 6.49 -14.02
C THR A 140 29.50 5.92 -14.93
N GLY A 141 28.46 5.30 -14.38
CA GLY A 141 27.47 4.56 -15.15
C GLY A 141 28.02 3.30 -15.86
N LYS A 142 29.28 2.91 -15.62
CA LYS A 142 29.95 1.77 -16.28
C LYS A 142 30.54 0.82 -15.23
N ILE A 143 30.53 -0.48 -15.51
CA ILE A 143 31.20 -1.45 -14.63
C ILE A 143 32.71 -1.26 -14.80
N MET A 144 33.42 -1.03 -13.70
CA MET A 144 34.88 -0.86 -13.73
C MET A 144 35.58 -2.16 -14.20
N PRO A 145 36.64 -2.07 -15.04
CA PRO A 145 37.33 -3.26 -15.56
C PRO A 145 37.84 -4.19 -14.47
N SER A 146 38.40 -3.64 -13.39
CA SER A 146 38.87 -4.37 -12.21
C SER A 146 37.74 -5.18 -11.56
N LEU A 147 36.53 -4.62 -11.43
CA LEU A 147 35.38 -5.32 -10.87
C LEU A 147 34.90 -6.44 -11.80
N ALA A 148 34.89 -6.20 -13.11
CA ALA A 148 34.57 -7.23 -14.10
C ALA A 148 35.59 -8.37 -14.11
N GLU A 149 36.88 -8.07 -13.96
CA GLU A 149 37.96 -9.06 -13.82
C GLU A 149 37.79 -9.90 -12.55
N MET A 150 37.52 -9.25 -11.40
CA MET A 150 37.25 -9.94 -10.13
C MET A 150 36.03 -10.88 -10.22
N ALA A 151 34.96 -10.44 -10.89
CA ALA A 151 33.74 -11.23 -11.05
C ALA A 151 33.89 -12.40 -12.05
N SER A 152 34.80 -12.30 -13.01
CA SER A 152 35.05 -13.31 -14.05
C SER A 152 36.24 -14.23 -13.76
N ALA A 153 36.97 -14.00 -12.66
CA ALA A 153 38.04 -14.88 -12.20
C ALA A 153 37.55 -16.32 -11.97
N ASN A 154 38.48 -17.29 -11.93
CA ASN A 154 38.18 -18.70 -11.69
C ASN A 154 39.00 -19.26 -10.52
N PRO A 155 38.42 -19.42 -9.31
CA PRO A 155 37.05 -19.03 -8.95
C PRO A 155 36.89 -17.50 -8.89
N PRO A 156 35.65 -16.96 -9.01
CA PRO A 156 35.39 -15.54 -8.83
C PRO A 156 35.87 -15.04 -7.47
N VAL A 157 36.14 -13.75 -7.34
CA VAL A 157 36.37 -13.13 -6.03
C VAL A 157 35.02 -12.99 -5.30
N ARG A 158 34.96 -13.37 -4.01
CA ARG A 158 33.74 -13.25 -3.18
C ARG A 158 33.26 -11.79 -3.20
N HIS A 159 31.95 -11.60 -3.29
CA HIS A 159 31.24 -10.33 -3.41
C HIS A 159 31.40 -9.57 -4.74
N ALA A 160 32.24 -10.02 -5.68
CA ALA A 160 32.40 -9.32 -6.94
C ALA A 160 31.15 -9.45 -7.85
N ASN A 161 30.52 -10.63 -7.89
CA ASN A 161 29.25 -10.77 -8.61
C ASN A 161 28.10 -10.13 -7.81
N GLN A 162 28.14 -10.17 -6.48
CA GLN A 162 27.20 -9.40 -5.64
C GLN A 162 27.21 -7.91 -6.00
N ALA A 163 28.39 -7.30 -6.11
CA ALA A 163 28.59 -5.90 -6.46
C ALA A 163 28.02 -5.55 -7.85
N ILE A 164 28.29 -6.37 -8.87
CA ILE A 164 27.71 -6.17 -10.20
C ILE A 164 26.18 -6.33 -10.16
N GLY A 165 25.68 -7.30 -9.40
CA GLY A 165 24.25 -7.49 -9.17
C GLY A 165 23.61 -6.24 -8.56
N ALA A 166 24.21 -5.68 -7.50
CA ALA A 166 23.77 -4.46 -6.84
C ALA A 166 23.67 -3.26 -7.80
N LEU A 167 24.69 -3.06 -8.64
CA LEU A 167 24.70 -2.02 -9.68
C LEU A 167 23.62 -2.24 -10.74
N ALA A 168 23.34 -3.50 -11.10
CA ALA A 168 22.27 -3.81 -12.04
C ALA A 168 20.88 -3.54 -11.42
N VAL A 169 20.69 -3.76 -10.12
CA VAL A 169 19.43 -3.41 -9.41
C VAL A 169 19.20 -1.91 -9.38
N SER A 170 20.22 -1.10 -9.04
CA SER A 170 20.07 0.37 -9.03
C SER A 170 19.71 0.93 -10.41
N ARG A 171 20.09 0.22 -11.48
CA ARG A 171 19.72 0.51 -12.87
C ARG A 171 18.46 -0.21 -13.34
N ARG A 172 17.66 -0.78 -12.43
CA ARG A 172 16.42 -1.53 -12.70
C ARG A 172 16.57 -2.67 -13.71
N SER A 173 17.77 -3.24 -13.84
CA SER A 173 18.10 -4.33 -14.76
C SER A 173 18.03 -5.69 -14.04
N PHE A 174 16.83 -6.06 -13.57
CA PHE A 174 16.63 -7.20 -12.66
C PHE A 174 17.09 -8.55 -13.22
N ALA A 175 16.87 -8.83 -14.51
CA ALA A 175 17.33 -10.07 -15.14
C ALA A 175 18.87 -10.20 -15.18
N ILE A 176 19.59 -9.08 -15.30
CA ILE A 176 21.06 -9.06 -15.24
C ILE A 176 21.49 -9.26 -13.78
N ALA A 177 20.89 -8.52 -12.86
CA ALA A 177 21.17 -8.64 -11.43
C ALA A 177 21.02 -10.08 -10.92
N ALA A 178 19.91 -10.73 -11.28
CA ALA A 178 19.58 -12.08 -10.85
C ALA A 178 20.65 -13.11 -11.26
N ARG A 179 21.21 -13.02 -12.47
CA ARG A 179 22.26 -13.92 -12.94
C ARG A 179 23.57 -13.74 -12.17
N HIS A 180 23.92 -12.51 -11.82
CA HIS A 180 25.10 -12.23 -11.01
C HIS A 180 24.91 -12.70 -9.57
N PHE A 181 23.76 -12.41 -8.95
CA PHE A 181 23.45 -12.93 -7.61
C PHE A 181 23.38 -14.46 -7.57
N GLU A 182 22.88 -15.12 -8.62
CA GLU A 182 22.92 -16.58 -8.71
C GLU A 182 24.36 -17.10 -8.82
N THR A 183 25.20 -16.43 -9.61
CA THR A 183 26.62 -16.79 -9.74
C THR A 183 27.36 -16.66 -8.40
N GLU A 184 27.08 -15.58 -7.67
CA GLU A 184 27.58 -15.37 -6.30
C GLU A 184 27.03 -16.42 -5.31
N GLY A 185 25.75 -16.81 -5.45
CA GLY A 185 25.11 -17.82 -4.61
C GLY A 185 25.76 -19.22 -4.63
N ARG A 186 26.72 -19.45 -5.54
CA ARG A 186 27.53 -20.67 -5.58
C ARG A 186 28.53 -20.78 -4.43
N PHE A 187 28.91 -19.66 -3.79
CA PHE A 187 29.74 -19.71 -2.59
C PHE A 187 28.95 -20.32 -1.42
N PRO A 188 29.52 -21.22 -0.59
CA PRO A 188 28.79 -21.90 0.48
C PRO A 188 28.07 -20.97 1.45
N ASP A 189 28.71 -19.86 1.82
CA ASP A 189 28.27 -18.84 2.76
C ASP A 189 27.32 -17.78 2.17
N ALA A 190 27.14 -17.74 0.84
CA ALA A 190 26.40 -16.68 0.14
C ALA A 190 24.87 -16.86 0.19
N LYS A 191 24.31 -17.04 1.39
CA LYS A 191 22.85 -17.16 1.62
C LYS A 191 22.09 -15.91 1.13
N ILE A 192 22.63 -14.72 1.39
CA ILE A 192 22.02 -13.43 0.99
C ILE A 192 21.99 -13.30 -0.52
N ALA A 193 23.09 -13.62 -1.22
CA ALA A 193 23.12 -13.62 -2.68
C ALA A 193 22.08 -14.57 -3.28
N ARG A 194 21.88 -15.77 -2.69
CA ARG A 194 20.80 -16.68 -3.11
C ARG A 194 19.41 -16.07 -2.92
N ARG A 195 19.18 -15.37 -1.81
CA ARG A 195 17.91 -14.67 -1.58
C ARG A 195 17.70 -13.53 -2.59
N PHE A 196 18.72 -12.72 -2.83
CA PHE A 196 18.67 -11.64 -3.82
C PHE A 196 18.45 -12.17 -5.25
N ALA A 197 19.02 -13.33 -5.59
CA ALA A 197 18.74 -13.99 -6.86
C ALA A 197 17.25 -14.34 -6.99
N LEU A 198 16.62 -14.90 -5.94
CA LEU A 198 15.18 -15.18 -5.95
C LEU A 198 14.35 -13.90 -6.08
N ASP A 199 14.66 -12.87 -5.29
CA ASP A 199 13.94 -11.59 -5.32
C ASP A 199 14.03 -10.91 -6.70
N THR A 200 15.22 -10.93 -7.31
CA THR A 200 15.44 -10.29 -8.62
C THR A 200 14.91 -11.12 -9.80
N TYR A 201 14.92 -12.46 -9.71
CA TYR A 201 14.22 -13.29 -10.70
C TYR A 201 12.71 -13.10 -10.63
N ALA A 202 12.15 -12.93 -9.42
CA ALA A 202 10.74 -12.58 -9.26
C ALA A 202 10.43 -11.19 -9.83
N ALA A 203 11.28 -10.19 -9.57
CA ALA A 203 11.12 -8.84 -10.15
C ALA A 203 11.33 -8.78 -11.68
N ALA A 204 11.98 -9.79 -12.26
CA ALA A 204 12.18 -9.94 -13.70
C ALA A 204 11.12 -10.81 -14.39
N ASP A 205 10.10 -11.27 -13.65
CA ASP A 205 9.08 -12.23 -14.11
C ASP A 205 9.67 -13.51 -14.76
N ASP A 206 10.85 -13.97 -14.30
CA ASP A 206 11.50 -15.18 -14.80
C ASP A 206 11.08 -16.42 -14.01
N ASP A 207 9.82 -16.82 -14.23
CA ASP A 207 9.19 -18.00 -13.61
C ASP A 207 10.01 -19.29 -13.83
N LYS A 208 10.71 -19.40 -14.96
CA LYS A 208 11.52 -20.58 -15.30
C LYS A 208 12.76 -20.65 -14.43
N ALA A 209 13.43 -19.52 -14.19
CA ALA A 209 14.56 -19.46 -13.28
C ALA A 209 14.13 -19.78 -11.85
N LEU A 210 13.01 -19.20 -11.37
CA LEU A 210 12.48 -19.51 -10.04
C LEU A 210 12.15 -20.99 -9.85
N LEU A 211 11.50 -21.61 -10.85
CA LEU A 211 11.21 -23.04 -10.83
C LEU A 211 12.50 -23.86 -10.76
N ARG A 212 13.51 -23.53 -11.58
CA ARG A 212 14.82 -24.21 -11.59
C ARG A 212 15.55 -24.05 -10.26
N LEU A 213 15.57 -22.86 -9.68
CA LEU A 213 16.22 -22.62 -8.38
C LEU A 213 15.49 -23.35 -7.26
N SER A 214 14.16 -23.42 -7.28
CA SER A 214 13.38 -24.14 -6.25
C SER A 214 13.70 -25.64 -6.16
N GLN A 215 14.24 -26.23 -7.23
CA GLN A 215 14.64 -27.63 -7.30
C GLN A 215 16.05 -27.87 -6.73
N GLN A 216 16.81 -26.81 -6.45
CA GLN A 216 18.17 -26.90 -5.90
C GLN A 216 18.13 -26.93 -4.37
N PRO A 217 18.85 -27.86 -3.70
CA PRO A 217 18.86 -27.97 -2.25
C PRO A 217 19.23 -26.66 -1.54
N GLU A 218 20.16 -25.90 -2.11
CA GLU A 218 20.71 -24.66 -1.53
C GLU A 218 19.68 -23.51 -1.48
N TYR A 219 18.66 -23.58 -2.33
CA TYR A 219 17.59 -22.58 -2.42
C TYR A 219 16.30 -23.03 -1.74
N SER A 220 16.11 -24.33 -1.54
CA SER A 220 14.86 -24.92 -1.05
C SER A 220 14.35 -24.31 0.27
N SER A 221 15.26 -23.98 1.20
CA SER A 221 14.92 -23.33 2.48
C SER A 221 14.67 -21.82 2.38
N LEU A 222 14.99 -21.21 1.24
CA LEU A 222 14.86 -19.77 0.99
C LEU A 222 13.60 -19.41 0.21
N ILE A 223 12.89 -20.40 -0.33
CA ILE A 223 11.63 -20.21 -1.06
C ILE A 223 10.57 -19.66 -0.11
N SER A 224 10.17 -18.43 -0.36
CA SER A 224 9.12 -17.72 0.35
C SER A 224 7.74 -18.13 -0.18
N PRO A 225 6.66 -17.82 0.56
CA PRO A 225 5.29 -17.88 0.06
C PRO A 225 5.08 -17.17 -1.28
N SER A 226 5.77 -16.06 -1.56
CA SER A 226 5.62 -15.34 -2.84
C SER A 226 6.14 -16.19 -3.99
N GLU A 227 7.35 -16.73 -3.86
CA GLU A 227 7.92 -17.62 -4.87
C GLU A 227 7.16 -18.95 -4.97
N THR A 228 6.64 -19.47 -3.86
CA THR A 228 5.76 -20.66 -3.85
C THR A 228 4.50 -20.42 -4.68
N LEU A 229 3.91 -19.22 -4.60
CA LEU A 229 2.73 -18.86 -5.39
C LEU A 229 3.05 -18.84 -6.88
N VAL A 230 4.19 -18.26 -7.28
CA VAL A 230 4.66 -18.26 -8.68
C VAL A 230 4.84 -19.68 -9.20
N ILE A 231 5.52 -20.54 -8.44
CA ILE A 231 5.72 -21.96 -8.80
C ILE A 231 4.37 -22.68 -8.93
N ALA A 232 3.44 -22.43 -8.01
CA ALA A 232 2.10 -23.01 -8.08
C ALA A 232 1.32 -22.54 -9.33
N LYS A 233 1.43 -21.25 -9.70
CA LYS A 233 0.86 -20.68 -10.95
C LYS A 233 1.36 -21.42 -12.17
N VAL A 234 2.68 -21.62 -12.30
CA VAL A 234 3.31 -22.35 -13.41
C VAL A 234 2.74 -23.77 -13.54
N HIS A 235 2.51 -24.45 -12.42
CA HIS A 235 1.95 -25.80 -12.39
C HIS A 235 0.41 -25.87 -12.42
N ARG A 236 -0.28 -24.72 -12.39
CA ARG A 236 -1.73 -24.63 -12.20
C ARG A 236 -2.23 -25.41 -10.97
N ASP A 237 -1.43 -25.45 -9.89
CA ASP A 237 -1.81 -26.11 -8.64
C ASP A 237 -2.71 -25.20 -7.78
N TRP A 238 -4.02 -25.22 -8.08
CA TRP A 238 -5.02 -24.43 -7.38
C TRP A 238 -5.08 -24.67 -5.87
N LYS A 239 -4.78 -25.88 -5.43
CA LYS A 239 -4.79 -26.22 -4.00
C LYS A 239 -3.64 -25.52 -3.29
N GLU A 240 -2.47 -25.52 -3.90
CA GLU A 240 -1.30 -24.84 -3.35
C GLU A 240 -1.46 -23.31 -3.38
N MET A 241 -1.98 -22.75 -4.47
CA MET A 241 -2.32 -21.31 -4.53
C MET A 241 -3.27 -20.91 -3.40
N ALA A 242 -4.37 -21.66 -3.22
CA ALA A 242 -5.35 -21.39 -2.17
C ALA A 242 -4.75 -21.50 -0.75
N ARG A 243 -3.76 -22.36 -0.55
CA ARG A 243 -3.05 -22.53 0.73
C ARG A 243 -2.05 -21.39 1.01
N VAL A 244 -1.43 -20.86 -0.03
CA VAL A 244 -0.34 -19.88 0.08
C VAL A 244 -0.88 -18.45 0.21
N ILE A 245 -1.94 -18.09 -0.50
CA ILE A 245 -2.52 -16.73 -0.47
C ILE A 245 -2.81 -16.24 0.96
N PRO A 246 -3.43 -17.02 1.88
CA PRO A 246 -3.65 -16.57 3.26
C PRO A 246 -2.35 -16.23 4.01
N LYS A 247 -1.24 -16.92 3.70
CA LYS A 247 0.07 -16.60 4.30
C LYS A 247 0.62 -15.27 3.80
N LEU A 248 0.43 -14.98 2.51
CA LEU A 248 0.78 -13.68 1.91
C LEU A 248 -0.09 -12.55 2.48
N MET A 249 -1.39 -12.80 2.65
CA MET A 249 -2.28 -11.86 3.32
C MET A 249 -1.85 -11.62 4.76
N TRP A 250 -1.43 -12.65 5.49
CA TRP A 250 -0.93 -12.51 6.86
C TRP A 250 0.31 -11.62 6.96
N ARG A 251 1.21 -11.67 5.97
CA ARG A 251 2.37 -10.76 5.91
C ARG A 251 1.96 -9.29 5.90
N ARG A 252 0.83 -8.91 5.27
CA ARG A 252 0.32 -7.53 5.31
C ARG A 252 -0.01 -7.04 6.73
N PHE A 253 -0.29 -7.95 7.66
CA PHE A 253 -0.51 -7.61 9.06
C PHE A 253 0.80 -7.42 9.84
N GLN A 254 1.94 -7.76 9.25
CA GLN A 254 3.26 -7.62 9.84
C GLN A 254 3.96 -6.31 9.43
N GLU A 255 3.34 -5.49 8.55
CA GLU A 255 3.84 -4.20 8.07
C GLU A 255 3.76 -3.06 9.13
N GLY A 256 3.73 -3.44 10.42
CA GLY A 256 3.81 -2.54 11.56
C GLY A 256 2.82 -1.38 11.53
N PHE A 257 3.34 -0.16 11.42
CA PHE A 257 2.55 1.06 11.51
C PHE A 257 1.60 1.26 10.31
N ALA A 258 1.95 0.77 9.11
CA ALA A 258 1.06 0.81 7.96
C ALA A 258 -0.23 0.00 8.23
N THR A 259 -0.09 -1.17 8.85
CA THR A 259 -1.22 -1.98 9.32
C THR A 259 -2.04 -1.20 10.37
N ALA A 260 -1.38 -0.54 11.32
CA ALA A 260 -2.05 0.26 12.34
C ALA A 260 -2.88 1.41 11.73
N LEU A 261 -2.33 2.15 10.76
CA LEU A 261 -3.05 3.20 10.04
C LEU A 261 -4.28 2.66 9.31
N ALA A 262 -4.15 1.52 8.61
CA ALA A 262 -5.28 0.88 7.92
C ALA A 262 -6.38 0.46 8.89
N LEU A 263 -6.02 -0.10 10.05
CA LEU A 263 -6.96 -0.49 11.10
C LEU A 263 -7.64 0.73 11.75
N ILE A 264 -6.92 1.82 12.00
CA ILE A 264 -7.48 3.06 12.56
C ILE A 264 -8.44 3.72 11.56
N ALA A 265 -8.04 3.81 10.29
CA ALA A 265 -8.88 4.31 9.21
C ALA A 265 -10.17 3.48 9.07
N GLY A 266 -10.03 2.16 9.11
CA GLY A 266 -11.16 1.23 9.09
C GLY A 266 -12.07 1.36 10.32
N LEU A 267 -11.50 1.43 11.51
CA LEU A 267 -12.24 1.61 12.76
C LEU A 267 -13.01 2.94 12.77
N GLY A 268 -12.41 4.01 12.25
CA GLY A 268 -13.09 5.29 12.07
C GLY A 268 -14.37 5.15 11.27
N TRP A 269 -14.29 4.55 10.07
CA TRP A 269 -15.48 4.29 9.26
C TRP A 269 -16.45 3.29 9.87
N PHE A 270 -15.97 2.29 10.60
CA PHE A 270 -16.83 1.37 11.34
C PHE A 270 -17.68 2.11 12.38
N VAL A 271 -17.08 3.02 13.16
CA VAL A 271 -17.80 3.86 14.12
C VAL A 271 -18.86 4.72 13.42
N LEU A 272 -18.50 5.35 12.30
CA LEU A 272 -19.43 6.16 11.49
C LEU A 272 -20.57 5.30 10.93
N ALA A 273 -20.29 4.09 10.44
CA ALA A 273 -21.28 3.16 9.94
C ALA A 273 -22.28 2.76 11.02
N ILE A 274 -21.81 2.43 12.23
CA ILE A 274 -22.67 2.12 13.37
C ILE A 274 -23.54 3.32 13.75
N GLN A 275 -22.99 4.53 13.75
CA GLN A 275 -23.76 5.75 14.04
C GLN A 275 -24.81 6.05 12.97
N MET A 276 -24.50 5.86 11.68
CA MET A 276 -25.46 5.96 10.57
C MET A 276 -26.55 4.88 10.63
N GLY A 277 -26.21 3.71 11.17
CA GLY A 277 -27.13 2.58 11.33
C GLY A 277 -28.12 2.69 12.49
N GLN A 278 -28.12 3.78 13.25
CA GLN A 278 -29.08 4.02 14.33
C GLN A 278 -30.40 4.54 13.75
N ALA A 279 -31.44 3.70 13.76
CA ALA A 279 -32.75 3.98 13.17
C ALA A 279 -33.91 3.65 14.14
N GLY A 280 -33.77 4.06 15.39
CA GLY A 280 -34.75 3.75 16.44
C GLY A 280 -34.64 2.32 17.00
N ALA A 281 -35.48 1.99 17.99
CA ALA A 281 -35.33 0.79 18.83
C ALA A 281 -35.41 -0.56 18.08
N THR A 282 -36.22 -0.65 17.03
CA THR A 282 -36.51 -1.92 16.33
C THR A 282 -35.77 -2.10 15.00
N SER A 283 -35.13 -1.05 14.48
CA SER A 283 -34.55 -1.05 13.13
C SER A 283 -33.04 -0.75 13.10
N SER A 284 -32.45 -0.43 14.26
CA SER A 284 -31.02 -0.20 14.39
C SER A 284 -30.18 -1.44 14.04
N VAL A 285 -28.98 -1.17 13.51
CA VAL A 285 -27.98 -2.18 13.19
C VAL A 285 -27.54 -2.97 14.43
N ARG A 286 -27.18 -4.23 14.22
CA ARG A 286 -26.54 -5.07 15.24
C ARG A 286 -25.02 -4.95 15.12
N PRO A 287 -24.31 -4.35 16.10
CA PRO A 287 -22.86 -4.13 15.97
C PRO A 287 -22.06 -5.42 15.76
N TRP A 288 -22.47 -6.53 16.38
CA TRP A 288 -21.81 -7.83 16.18
C TRP A 288 -21.92 -8.33 14.74
N LEU A 289 -23.03 -8.05 14.06
CA LEU A 289 -23.25 -8.46 12.67
C LEU A 289 -22.43 -7.59 11.73
N CYS A 290 -22.31 -6.29 12.01
CA CYS A 290 -21.37 -5.40 11.32
C CYS A 290 -19.92 -5.84 11.51
N LEU A 291 -19.53 -6.26 12.72
CA LEU A 291 -18.19 -6.78 12.98
C LEU A 291 -17.91 -8.07 12.19
N LEU A 292 -18.87 -9.00 12.20
CA LEU A 292 -18.79 -10.22 11.37
C LEU A 292 -18.69 -9.86 9.88
N ALA A 293 -19.44 -8.86 9.41
CA ALA A 293 -19.34 -8.37 8.04
C ALA A 293 -17.95 -7.81 7.70
N VAL A 294 -17.31 -7.06 8.59
CA VAL A 294 -15.91 -6.62 8.40
C VAL A 294 -14.97 -7.82 8.24
N VAL A 295 -15.14 -8.87 9.06
CA VAL A 295 -14.33 -10.10 8.92
C VAL A 295 -14.58 -10.78 7.57
N MET A 296 -15.85 -10.92 7.16
CA MET A 296 -16.21 -11.50 5.86
C MET A 296 -15.66 -10.66 4.69
N GLY A 297 -15.64 -9.34 4.83
CA GLY A 297 -14.99 -8.42 3.90
C GLY A 297 -13.50 -8.66 3.76
N GLY A 298 -12.77 -8.76 4.88
CA GLY A 298 -11.34 -9.06 4.86
C GLY A 298 -11.04 -10.44 4.23
N LEU A 299 -11.88 -11.45 4.51
CA LEU A 299 -11.79 -12.77 3.88
C LEU A 299 -12.08 -12.74 2.38
N SER A 300 -12.85 -11.78 1.88
CA SER A 300 -13.15 -11.69 0.45
C SER A 300 -11.92 -11.33 -0.40
N ILE A 301 -10.86 -10.73 0.17
CA ILE A 301 -9.56 -10.54 -0.52
C ILE A 301 -8.93 -11.87 -0.91
N TRP A 302 -9.11 -12.93 -0.09
CA TRP A 302 -8.62 -14.26 -0.44
C TRP A 302 -9.30 -14.80 -1.70
N ALA A 303 -10.63 -14.65 -1.78
CA ALA A 303 -11.39 -15.02 -2.98
C ALA A 303 -11.00 -14.16 -4.19
N THR A 304 -10.81 -12.85 -3.99
CA THR A 304 -10.33 -11.93 -5.03
C THR A 304 -9.02 -12.38 -5.64
N HIS A 305 -8.01 -12.75 -4.84
CA HIS A 305 -6.73 -13.21 -5.37
C HIS A 305 -6.83 -14.54 -6.15
N LEU A 306 -7.72 -15.45 -5.74
CA LEU A 306 -7.96 -16.68 -6.51
C LEU A 306 -8.61 -16.39 -7.85
N ILE A 307 -9.59 -15.47 -7.88
CA ILE A 307 -10.27 -15.05 -9.11
C ILE A 307 -9.30 -14.31 -10.02
N ASP A 308 -8.45 -13.44 -9.47
CA ASP A 308 -7.40 -12.72 -10.18
C ASP A 308 -6.47 -13.68 -10.93
N ILE A 309 -5.89 -14.67 -10.23
CA ILE A 309 -5.02 -15.67 -10.85
C ILE A 309 -5.77 -16.46 -11.94
N TRP A 310 -7.06 -16.76 -11.73
CA TRP A 310 -7.88 -17.43 -12.73
C TRP A 310 -8.12 -16.57 -13.97
N GLN A 311 -8.43 -15.28 -13.81
CA GLN A 311 -8.58 -14.34 -14.91
C GLN A 311 -7.27 -14.15 -15.69
N GLU A 312 -6.13 -14.11 -15.00
CA GLU A 312 -4.82 -14.01 -15.63
C GLU A 312 -4.52 -15.27 -16.46
N LEU A 313 -4.65 -16.46 -15.86
CA LEU A 313 -4.24 -17.73 -16.47
C LEU A 313 -5.18 -18.22 -17.59
N ASP A 314 -6.48 -17.98 -17.47
CA ASP A 314 -7.47 -18.51 -18.41
C ASP A 314 -8.07 -17.45 -19.34
N TRP A 315 -8.16 -16.19 -18.91
CA TRP A 315 -8.74 -15.10 -19.73
C TRP A 315 -7.68 -14.16 -20.30
N GLY A 316 -6.43 -14.25 -19.85
CA GLY A 316 -5.35 -13.36 -20.28
C GLY A 316 -5.61 -11.91 -19.92
N ILE A 317 -6.38 -11.65 -18.85
CA ILE A 317 -6.61 -10.29 -18.35
C ILE A 317 -5.40 -9.91 -17.50
N VAL A 318 -4.55 -9.06 -18.07
CA VAL A 318 -3.35 -8.50 -17.44
C VAL A 318 -3.42 -6.98 -17.48
N GLU A 319 -2.70 -6.33 -16.58
CA GLU A 319 -2.61 -4.87 -16.56
C GLU A 319 -2.01 -4.34 -17.86
N SER A 320 -2.51 -3.22 -18.36
CA SER A 320 -2.10 -2.63 -19.63
C SER A 320 -2.28 -1.12 -19.62
N ASP A 321 -1.28 -0.42 -20.15
CA ASP A 321 -1.31 1.03 -20.36
C ASP A 321 -2.17 1.44 -21.56
N GLU A 322 -2.44 0.51 -22.49
CA GLU A 322 -3.33 0.78 -23.63
C GLU A 322 -4.77 1.01 -23.16
N THR A 323 -5.43 2.06 -23.68
CA THR A 323 -6.73 2.50 -23.16
C THR A 323 -7.80 1.41 -23.11
N ILE A 324 -7.97 0.64 -24.19
CA ILE A 324 -9.06 -0.36 -24.28
C ILE A 324 -8.76 -1.56 -23.37
N GLU A 325 -7.54 -2.09 -23.45
CA GLU A 325 -7.13 -3.23 -22.61
C GLU A 325 -7.05 -2.84 -21.13
N GLY A 326 -6.63 -1.62 -20.81
CA GLY A 326 -6.67 -1.05 -19.46
C GLY A 326 -8.08 -0.93 -18.92
N ILE A 327 -9.04 -0.39 -19.70
CA ILE A 327 -10.46 -0.36 -19.29
C ILE A 327 -10.99 -1.78 -19.06
N LYS A 328 -10.67 -2.72 -19.95
CA LYS A 328 -11.07 -4.13 -19.80
C LYS A 328 -10.49 -4.74 -18.53
N PHE A 329 -9.22 -4.48 -18.23
CA PHE A 329 -8.56 -4.91 -17.00
C PHE A 329 -9.23 -4.33 -15.76
N TYR A 330 -9.49 -3.02 -15.70
CA TYR A 330 -10.10 -2.41 -14.53
C TYR A 330 -11.59 -2.74 -14.36
N VAL A 331 -12.35 -2.92 -15.43
CA VAL A 331 -13.79 -3.25 -15.35
C VAL A 331 -14.03 -4.74 -15.13
N LEU A 332 -13.48 -5.60 -16.00
CA LEU A 332 -13.72 -7.04 -15.94
C LEU A 332 -12.74 -7.77 -15.03
N GLY A 333 -11.50 -7.27 -14.92
CA GLY A 333 -10.55 -7.71 -13.91
C GLY A 333 -10.97 -7.17 -12.56
N VAL A 334 -10.59 -5.93 -12.23
CA VAL A 334 -10.74 -5.33 -10.88
C VAL A 334 -12.19 -5.20 -10.41
N GLY A 335 -13.02 -4.40 -11.08
CA GLY A 335 -14.37 -4.09 -10.62
C GLY A 335 -15.24 -5.34 -10.46
N LEU A 336 -15.25 -6.22 -11.47
CA LEU A 336 -16.04 -7.45 -11.43
C LEU A 336 -15.53 -8.43 -10.38
N ARG A 337 -14.22 -8.74 -10.35
CA ARG A 337 -13.67 -9.76 -9.44
C ARG A 337 -13.91 -9.38 -7.99
N GLU A 338 -13.69 -8.11 -7.66
CA GLU A 338 -13.76 -7.67 -6.28
C GLU A 338 -15.19 -7.56 -5.77
N GLU A 339 -16.08 -6.95 -6.54
CA GLU A 339 -17.49 -6.84 -6.11
C GLU A 339 -18.16 -8.22 -6.09
N PHE A 340 -17.77 -9.13 -7.00
CA PHE A 340 -18.22 -10.51 -6.95
C PHE A 340 -17.71 -11.23 -5.69
N ALA A 341 -16.43 -11.13 -5.36
CA ALA A 341 -15.87 -11.73 -4.15
C ALA A 341 -16.54 -11.20 -2.88
N LYS A 342 -16.70 -9.88 -2.75
CA LYS A 342 -17.43 -9.27 -1.62
C LYS A 342 -18.86 -9.79 -1.54
N LEU A 343 -19.55 -9.89 -2.68
CA LEU A 343 -20.90 -10.45 -2.75
C LEU A 343 -20.95 -11.91 -2.28
N LEU A 344 -20.03 -12.76 -2.73
CA LEU A 344 -19.96 -14.16 -2.29
C LEU A 344 -19.86 -14.27 -0.77
N LEU A 345 -19.04 -13.42 -0.14
CA LEU A 345 -18.84 -13.40 1.31
C LEU A 345 -19.98 -12.66 2.06
N LEU A 346 -20.78 -11.84 1.37
CA LEU A 346 -22.00 -11.23 1.91
C LEU A 346 -23.17 -12.23 1.99
N LEU A 347 -23.31 -13.14 1.02
CA LEU A 347 -24.46 -14.06 0.93
C LEU A 347 -24.76 -14.84 2.23
N PRO A 348 -23.78 -15.37 2.98
CA PRO A 348 -24.04 -16.03 4.27
C PRO A 348 -24.66 -15.11 5.34
N LEU A 349 -24.48 -13.79 5.22
CA LEU A 349 -25.04 -12.80 6.15
C LEU A 349 -26.45 -12.37 5.74
N MET A 350 -26.89 -12.65 4.50
CA MET A 350 -28.20 -12.24 4.01
C MET A 350 -29.39 -12.84 4.79
N PRO A 351 -29.40 -14.12 5.23
CA PRO A 351 -30.55 -14.66 5.95
C PRO A 351 -30.94 -13.86 7.21
N PRO A 352 -30.04 -13.52 8.16
CA PRO A 352 -30.41 -12.69 9.31
C PRO A 352 -30.70 -11.22 8.96
N ILE A 353 -30.17 -10.69 7.85
CA ILE A 353 -30.46 -9.33 7.34
C ILE A 353 -31.89 -9.29 6.79
N VAL A 354 -32.22 -10.20 5.88
CA VAL A 354 -33.51 -10.29 5.19
C VAL A 354 -34.64 -10.54 6.19
N ARG A 355 -34.45 -11.38 7.21
CA ARG A 355 -35.48 -11.65 8.23
C ARG A 355 -35.93 -10.41 8.98
N ARG A 356 -35.05 -9.42 9.21
CA ARG A 356 -35.39 -8.20 9.95
C ARG A 356 -36.11 -7.15 9.13
N ARG A 357 -36.05 -7.23 7.79
CA ARG A 357 -36.70 -6.27 6.90
C ARG A 357 -36.34 -4.81 7.19
N SER A 358 -35.11 -4.56 7.64
CA SER A 358 -34.58 -3.22 7.91
C SER A 358 -33.67 -2.78 6.76
N PRO A 359 -34.08 -1.81 5.92
CA PRO A 359 -33.25 -1.32 4.82
C PRO A 359 -31.91 -0.76 5.28
N ILE A 360 -31.89 -0.02 6.38
CA ILE A 360 -30.64 0.54 6.93
C ILE A 360 -29.71 -0.56 7.45
N GLU A 361 -30.25 -1.64 8.03
CA GLU A 361 -29.42 -2.76 8.46
C GLU A 361 -28.82 -3.49 7.26
N ALA A 362 -29.60 -3.73 6.20
CA ALA A 362 -29.07 -4.31 4.98
C ALA A 362 -27.99 -3.44 4.34
N LEU A 363 -28.21 -2.13 4.26
CA LEU A 363 -27.24 -1.18 3.72
C LEU A 363 -25.93 -1.19 4.54
N ILE A 364 -26.02 -0.99 5.86
CA ILE A 364 -24.84 -0.80 6.71
C ILE A 364 -24.09 -2.10 6.95
N VAL A 365 -24.77 -3.24 7.15
CA VAL A 365 -24.07 -4.53 7.30
C VAL A 365 -23.34 -4.88 6.01
N SER A 366 -23.95 -4.65 4.84
CA SER A 366 -23.29 -4.90 3.56
C SER A 366 -22.14 -3.92 3.31
N ALA A 367 -22.31 -2.65 3.69
CA ALA A 367 -21.22 -1.67 3.66
C ALA A 367 -20.03 -2.09 4.53
N CYS A 368 -20.27 -2.73 5.68
CA CYS A 368 -19.21 -3.27 6.52
C CYS A 368 -18.44 -4.43 5.86
N VAL A 369 -19.04 -5.20 4.92
CA VAL A 369 -18.28 -6.15 4.08
C VAL A 369 -17.32 -5.38 3.17
N GLY A 370 -17.80 -4.32 2.50
CA GLY A 370 -16.93 -3.43 1.72
C GLY A 370 -15.80 -2.80 2.55
N LEU A 371 -16.10 -2.38 3.78
CA LEU A 371 -15.10 -1.84 4.71
C LEU A 371 -14.02 -2.86 5.07
N GLY A 372 -14.42 -4.11 5.34
CA GLY A 372 -13.48 -5.19 5.66
C GLY A 372 -12.49 -5.46 4.53
N PHE A 373 -12.98 -5.43 3.29
CA PHE A 373 -12.15 -5.52 2.10
C PHE A 373 -11.15 -4.35 2.03
N ALA A 374 -11.66 -3.12 2.14
CA ALA A 374 -10.87 -1.90 2.08
C ALA A 374 -9.76 -1.84 3.14
N ILE A 375 -10.01 -2.36 4.35
CA ILE A 375 -9.00 -2.44 5.42
C ILE A 375 -7.80 -3.27 4.97
N VAL A 376 -8.03 -4.49 4.48
CA VAL A 376 -6.95 -5.42 4.10
C VAL A 376 -6.23 -4.97 2.83
N GLU A 377 -6.94 -4.31 1.92
CA GLU A 377 -6.34 -3.70 0.75
C GLU A 377 -5.45 -2.50 1.12
N ASN A 378 -5.95 -1.61 1.98
CA ASN A 378 -5.23 -0.42 2.41
C ASN A 378 -3.95 -0.74 3.19
N MET A 379 -3.87 -1.88 3.88
CA MET A 379 -2.60 -2.33 4.48
C MET A 379 -1.48 -2.40 3.43
N GLY A 380 -1.78 -2.95 2.24
CA GLY A 380 -0.80 -3.04 1.16
C GLY A 380 -0.46 -1.68 0.54
N TYR A 381 -1.46 -0.82 0.33
CA TYR A 381 -1.22 0.53 -0.18
C TYR A 381 -0.38 1.36 0.79
N PHE A 382 -0.69 1.33 2.09
CA PHE A 382 0.03 2.13 3.10
C PHE A 382 1.44 1.61 3.32
N ALA A 383 1.67 0.30 3.20
CA ALA A 383 3.02 -0.25 3.23
C ALA A 383 3.84 0.29 2.04
N ARG A 384 3.28 0.26 0.82
CA ARG A 384 3.97 0.74 -0.39
C ARG A 384 4.26 2.24 -0.40
N SER A 385 3.32 3.08 0.03
CA SER A 385 3.49 4.54 0.03
C SER A 385 4.11 5.10 1.31
N GLY A 386 4.60 4.24 2.21
CA GLY A 386 5.11 4.69 3.51
C GLY A 386 4.05 5.46 4.32
N GLY A 387 2.78 5.13 4.14
CA GLY A 387 1.64 5.73 4.83
C GLY A 387 1.11 7.04 4.23
N ALA A 388 1.76 7.61 3.22
CA ALA A 388 1.35 8.88 2.62
C ALA A 388 -0.10 8.85 2.08
N ASP A 389 -0.51 7.74 1.44
CA ASP A 389 -1.86 7.60 0.86
C ASP A 389 -2.99 7.47 1.88
N SER A 390 -2.68 7.38 3.17
CA SER A 390 -3.66 7.03 4.21
C SER A 390 -4.82 8.00 4.31
N MET A 391 -4.57 9.29 4.14
CA MET A 391 -5.63 10.30 4.15
C MET A 391 -6.51 10.24 2.89
N GLY A 392 -5.90 10.10 1.72
CA GLY A 392 -6.61 9.95 0.46
C GLY A 392 -7.54 8.74 0.51
N ARG A 393 -7.00 7.56 0.82
CA ARG A 393 -7.76 6.31 0.84
C ARG A 393 -8.78 6.23 1.98
N PHE A 394 -8.57 6.93 3.09
CA PHE A 394 -9.61 7.08 4.11
C PHE A 394 -10.83 7.82 3.57
N LEU A 395 -10.63 8.92 2.84
CA LEU A 395 -11.74 9.73 2.31
C LEU A 395 -12.29 9.22 0.97
N THR A 396 -11.58 8.35 0.26
CA THR A 396 -12.03 7.77 -1.01
C THR A 396 -12.27 6.27 -0.88
N ALA A 397 -11.23 5.45 -1.02
CA ALA A 397 -11.31 4.00 -1.17
C ALA A 397 -12.15 3.31 -0.09
N ASN A 398 -11.93 3.63 1.19
CA ASN A 398 -12.70 3.06 2.30
C ASN A 398 -14.20 3.25 2.11
N PHE A 399 -14.61 4.48 1.88
CA PHE A 399 -16.01 4.81 1.70
C PHE A 399 -16.55 4.32 0.36
N PHE A 400 -15.74 4.33 -0.69
CA PHE A 400 -16.13 3.86 -2.01
C PHE A 400 -16.54 2.38 -1.95
N HIS A 401 -15.68 1.52 -1.40
CA HIS A 401 -16.04 0.10 -1.19
C HIS A 401 -17.25 -0.08 -0.28
N MET A 402 -17.35 0.68 0.83
CA MET A 402 -18.54 0.66 1.68
C MET A 402 -19.81 0.99 0.91
N SER A 403 -19.77 2.04 0.09
CA SER A 403 -20.93 2.53 -0.65
C SER A 403 -21.40 1.51 -1.68
N MET A 404 -20.46 0.97 -2.46
CA MET A 404 -20.71 0.00 -3.53
C MET A 404 -21.31 -1.29 -2.97
N THR A 405 -20.63 -1.92 -2.00
CA THR A 405 -21.11 -3.17 -1.41
C THR A 405 -22.40 -2.95 -0.60
N GLY A 406 -22.55 -1.79 0.04
CA GLY A 406 -23.79 -1.37 0.69
C GLY A 406 -24.98 -1.35 -0.27
N ILE A 407 -24.84 -0.66 -1.41
CA ILE A 407 -25.87 -0.52 -2.44
C ILE A 407 -26.23 -1.89 -3.06
N ILE A 408 -25.22 -2.71 -3.38
CA ILE A 408 -25.43 -4.09 -3.85
C ILE A 408 -26.25 -4.89 -2.83
N GLY A 409 -25.81 -4.93 -1.57
CA GLY A 409 -26.48 -5.72 -0.54
C GLY A 409 -27.91 -5.28 -0.24
N LEU A 410 -28.16 -3.97 -0.24
CA LEU A 410 -29.52 -3.42 -0.12
C LEU A 410 -30.41 -3.83 -1.30
N SER A 411 -29.89 -3.79 -2.53
CA SER A 411 -30.65 -4.20 -3.72
C SER A 411 -31.06 -5.67 -3.66
N ILE A 412 -30.16 -6.56 -3.20
CA ILE A 412 -30.43 -7.98 -3.00
C ILE A 412 -31.46 -8.19 -1.90
N ALA A 413 -31.35 -7.49 -0.77
CA ALA A 413 -32.31 -7.59 0.31
C ALA A 413 -33.73 -7.21 -0.15
N ARG A 414 -33.86 -6.20 -1.02
CA ARG A 414 -35.14 -5.76 -1.61
C ARG A 414 -35.80 -6.82 -2.49
N VAL A 415 -35.04 -7.67 -3.18
CA VAL A 415 -35.58 -8.83 -3.94
C VAL A 415 -36.40 -9.74 -3.01
N PHE A 416 -35.89 -10.02 -1.81
CA PHE A 416 -36.56 -10.88 -0.83
C PHE A 416 -37.74 -10.21 -0.10
N TRP A 417 -37.79 -8.88 -0.04
CA TRP A 417 -38.81 -8.16 0.73
C TRP A 417 -40.01 -7.71 -0.09
N LYS A 418 -39.76 -7.22 -1.30
CA LYS A 418 -40.74 -6.52 -2.11
C LYS A 418 -41.11 -7.26 -3.40
N HIS A 419 -40.62 -8.50 -3.57
CA HIS A 419 -40.69 -9.24 -4.83
C HIS A 419 -40.18 -8.41 -6.02
N HIS A 420 -39.22 -7.52 -5.78
CA HIS A 420 -38.55 -6.82 -6.86
C HIS A 420 -37.92 -7.86 -7.78
N ASP A 421 -38.00 -7.62 -9.07
CA ASP A 421 -37.39 -8.49 -10.06
C ASP A 421 -35.87 -8.58 -9.79
N VAL A 422 -35.33 -9.81 -9.85
CA VAL A 422 -33.90 -10.11 -9.73
C VAL A 422 -33.09 -9.28 -10.71
N SER A 423 -33.69 -8.88 -11.85
CA SER A 423 -33.12 -7.95 -12.82
C SER A 423 -32.64 -6.64 -12.20
N HIS A 424 -33.31 -6.10 -11.17
CA HIS A 424 -32.91 -4.85 -10.52
C HIS A 424 -31.63 -5.02 -9.69
N ALA A 425 -31.52 -6.12 -8.94
CA ALA A 425 -30.32 -6.43 -8.18
C ALA A 425 -29.13 -6.73 -9.11
N LEU A 426 -29.38 -7.47 -10.20
CA LEU A 426 -28.38 -7.73 -11.22
C LEU A 426 -27.91 -6.45 -11.92
N LEU A 427 -28.83 -5.57 -12.32
CA LEU A 427 -28.49 -4.28 -12.93
C LEU A 427 -27.71 -3.40 -11.95
N THR A 428 -28.10 -3.36 -10.68
CA THR A 428 -27.37 -2.63 -9.64
C THR A 428 -25.94 -3.15 -9.50
N PHE A 429 -25.77 -4.47 -9.44
CA PHE A 429 -24.45 -5.10 -9.39
C PHE A 429 -23.60 -4.74 -10.61
N LEU A 430 -24.14 -4.86 -11.83
CA LEU A 430 -23.41 -4.53 -13.05
C LEU A 430 -23.02 -3.04 -13.13
N LEU A 431 -23.92 -2.13 -12.75
CA LEU A 431 -23.63 -0.70 -12.72
C LEU A 431 -22.55 -0.35 -11.70
N VAL A 432 -22.56 -1.00 -10.53
CA VAL A 432 -21.51 -0.82 -9.52
C VAL A 432 -20.17 -1.38 -10.00
N VAL A 433 -20.15 -2.54 -10.66
CA VAL A 433 -18.93 -3.09 -11.29
C VAL A 433 -18.35 -2.12 -12.33
N LEU A 434 -19.20 -1.56 -13.19
CA LEU A 434 -18.78 -0.56 -14.17
C LEU A 434 -18.24 0.70 -13.46
N ALA A 435 -18.97 1.22 -12.47
CA ALA A 435 -18.56 2.41 -11.73
C ALA A 435 -17.21 2.20 -11.02
N HIS A 436 -17.00 1.04 -10.40
CA HIS A 436 -15.74 0.66 -9.76
C HIS A 436 -14.59 0.65 -10.78
N GLY A 437 -14.74 -0.14 -11.85
CA GLY A 437 -13.68 -0.28 -12.83
C GLY A 437 -13.38 1.02 -13.58
N PHE A 438 -14.39 1.83 -13.90
CA PHE A 438 -14.14 3.14 -14.52
C PHE A 438 -13.48 4.12 -13.55
N TYR A 439 -13.83 4.09 -12.25
CA TYR A 439 -13.14 4.90 -11.25
C TYR A 439 -11.64 4.59 -11.25
N ASP A 440 -11.26 3.31 -11.14
CA ASP A 440 -9.85 2.91 -11.13
C ASP A 440 -9.16 3.20 -12.48
N ALA A 441 -9.84 2.94 -13.59
CA ALA A 441 -9.29 3.20 -14.91
C ALA A 441 -8.96 4.69 -15.13
N THR A 442 -9.78 5.62 -14.60
CA THR A 442 -9.50 7.06 -14.71
C THR A 442 -8.30 7.51 -13.89
N ILE A 443 -7.85 6.71 -12.92
CA ILE A 443 -6.68 6.96 -12.10
C ILE A 443 -5.44 6.36 -12.78
N ALA A 444 -5.53 5.09 -13.20
CA ALA A 444 -4.36 4.31 -13.58
C ALA A 444 -4.07 4.28 -15.09
N VAL A 445 -5.08 4.39 -15.96
CA VAL A 445 -4.87 4.27 -17.42
C VAL A 445 -4.41 5.63 -17.98
N PRO A 446 -3.21 5.76 -18.57
CA PRO A 446 -2.68 7.04 -19.03
C PRO A 446 -3.61 7.79 -19.99
N GLY A 447 -4.25 7.06 -20.92
CA GLY A 447 -5.20 7.62 -21.88
C GLY A 447 -6.49 8.19 -21.27
N LEU A 448 -6.79 7.89 -20.00
CA LEU A 448 -7.97 8.37 -19.28
C LEU A 448 -7.67 9.42 -18.21
N GLN A 449 -6.40 9.70 -17.90
CA GLN A 449 -6.03 10.66 -16.85
C GLN A 449 -6.52 12.09 -17.14
N THR A 450 -6.62 12.46 -18.42
CA THR A 450 -7.24 13.73 -18.85
C THR A 450 -8.72 13.83 -18.51
N PHE A 451 -9.37 12.68 -18.24
CA PHE A 451 -10.75 12.55 -17.80
C PHE A 451 -10.86 12.14 -16.32
N SER A 452 -9.81 12.36 -15.50
CA SER A 452 -9.80 12.06 -14.06
C SER A 452 -10.98 12.67 -13.28
N ILE A 453 -11.53 13.80 -13.74
CA ILE A 453 -12.77 14.38 -13.20
C ILE A 453 -13.96 13.42 -13.29
N GLY A 454 -13.99 12.53 -14.28
CA GLY A 454 -14.99 11.47 -14.42
C GLY A 454 -14.98 10.50 -13.25
N GLY A 455 -13.80 10.10 -12.76
CA GLY A 455 -13.67 9.29 -11.54
C GLY A 455 -14.26 10.00 -10.32
N THR A 456 -13.96 11.29 -10.15
CA THR A 456 -14.55 12.10 -9.07
C THR A 456 -16.08 12.21 -9.19
N ILE A 457 -16.62 12.35 -10.41
CA ILE A 457 -18.07 12.38 -10.64
C ILE A 457 -18.70 11.03 -10.24
N ILE A 458 -18.12 9.91 -10.67
CA ILE A 458 -18.59 8.56 -10.30
C ILE A 458 -18.62 8.41 -8.77
N PHE A 459 -17.54 8.80 -8.11
CA PHE A 459 -17.43 8.77 -6.66
C PHE A 459 -18.53 9.60 -5.97
N VAL A 460 -18.76 10.84 -6.43
CA VAL A 460 -19.80 11.73 -5.88
C VAL A 460 -21.19 11.15 -6.10
N LEU A 461 -21.47 10.56 -7.27
CA LEU A 461 -22.77 9.95 -7.57
C LEU A 461 -23.06 8.74 -6.67
N LEU A 462 -22.07 7.86 -6.48
CA LEU A 462 -22.20 6.72 -5.57
C LEU A 462 -22.33 7.17 -4.11
N SER A 463 -21.58 8.20 -3.71
CA SER A 463 -21.70 8.82 -2.39
C SER A 463 -23.09 9.38 -2.15
N TYR A 464 -23.61 10.14 -3.12
CA TYR A 464 -24.95 10.69 -3.07
C TYR A 464 -26.01 9.59 -2.95
N GLN A 465 -25.92 8.53 -3.76
CA GLN A 465 -26.84 7.40 -3.71
C GLN A 465 -26.81 6.70 -2.34
N PHE A 466 -25.61 6.47 -1.78
CA PHE A 466 -25.48 5.87 -0.46
C PHE A 466 -26.09 6.75 0.64
N PHE A 467 -25.74 8.03 0.68
CA PHE A 467 -26.29 8.95 1.68
C PHE A 467 -27.79 9.22 1.50
N HIS A 468 -28.31 9.14 0.28
CA HIS A 468 -29.75 9.17 0.03
C HIS A 468 -30.46 8.01 0.75
N GLU A 469 -29.94 6.79 0.61
CA GLU A 469 -30.50 5.59 1.29
C GLU A 469 -30.34 5.68 2.82
N VAL A 470 -29.21 6.20 3.33
CA VAL A 470 -29.04 6.46 4.77
C VAL A 470 -30.08 7.46 5.26
N ARG A 471 -30.21 8.63 4.61
CA ARG A 471 -31.17 9.68 5.03
C ARG A 471 -32.62 9.22 5.00
N GLY A 472 -32.98 8.33 4.07
CA GLY A 472 -34.33 7.76 3.99
C GLY A 472 -34.72 6.90 5.20
N ALA A 473 -33.74 6.39 5.95
CA ALA A 473 -33.97 5.49 7.09
C ALA A 473 -33.38 5.99 8.42
N TYR A 474 -32.64 7.09 8.40
CA TYR A 474 -31.95 7.63 9.57
C TYR A 474 -32.93 8.29 10.55
N ASP A 475 -32.88 7.86 11.81
CA ASP A 475 -33.67 8.47 12.89
C ASP A 475 -32.85 9.54 13.61
N ARG A 476 -33.40 10.75 13.75
CA ARG A 476 -32.75 11.90 14.40
C ARG A 476 -32.75 11.81 15.92
N SER A 477 -32.71 10.60 16.48
CA SER A 477 -32.61 10.41 17.92
C SER A 477 -31.38 11.16 18.47
N PRO A 478 -31.49 11.85 19.61
CA PRO A 478 -30.43 12.72 20.09
C PRO A 478 -29.21 11.89 20.53
N GLN A 479 -28.15 11.89 19.73
CA GLN A 479 -26.89 11.21 20.02
C GLN A 479 -26.04 12.02 21.03
N THR A 480 -25.18 11.36 21.80
CA THR A 480 -24.29 12.05 22.76
C THR A 480 -23.16 12.80 22.06
N ILE A 481 -22.67 12.24 20.96
CA ILE A 481 -21.68 12.84 20.06
C ILE A 481 -22.31 12.80 18.67
N SER A 482 -22.30 13.92 17.95
CA SER A 482 -22.87 13.98 16.61
C SER A 482 -22.01 13.23 15.59
N LEU A 483 -22.64 12.79 14.50
CA LEU A 483 -21.94 12.15 13.38
C LEU A 483 -20.86 13.07 12.81
N THR A 484 -21.18 14.36 12.67
CA THR A 484 -20.24 15.40 12.23
C THR A 484 -19.04 15.53 13.17
N ALA A 485 -19.26 15.57 14.49
CA ALA A 485 -18.17 15.62 15.46
C ALA A 485 -17.28 14.37 15.38
N SER A 486 -17.88 13.19 15.24
CA SER A 486 -17.15 11.94 15.11
C SER A 486 -16.30 11.92 13.83
N PHE A 487 -16.87 12.34 12.70
CA PHE A 487 -16.16 12.41 11.42
C PHE A 487 -14.97 13.37 11.47
N LEU A 488 -15.17 14.60 11.96
CA LEU A 488 -14.09 15.59 12.09
C LEU A 488 -12.99 15.13 13.05
N PHE A 489 -13.36 14.48 14.16
CA PHE A 489 -12.38 13.89 15.08
C PHE A 489 -11.55 12.81 14.38
N ILE A 490 -12.19 11.87 13.68
CA ILE A 490 -11.51 10.77 13.00
C ILE A 490 -10.58 11.30 11.90
N VAL A 491 -11.06 12.19 11.03
CA VAL A 491 -10.26 12.80 9.96
C VAL A 491 -9.03 13.50 10.52
N SER A 492 -9.22 14.38 11.51
CA SER A 492 -8.09 15.13 12.11
C SER A 492 -7.11 14.24 12.86
N MET A 493 -7.60 13.22 13.56
CA MET A 493 -6.76 12.25 14.24
C MET A 493 -5.93 11.43 13.26
N LEU A 494 -6.53 10.93 12.18
CA LEU A 494 -5.81 10.18 11.17
C LEU A 494 -4.79 11.08 10.47
N THR A 495 -5.14 12.33 10.12
CA THR A 495 -4.19 13.29 9.53
C THR A 495 -2.98 13.52 10.43
N ALA A 496 -3.21 13.72 11.73
CA ALA A 496 -2.15 13.89 12.70
C ALA A 496 -1.25 12.66 12.81
N LEU A 497 -1.83 11.45 12.88
CA LEU A 497 -1.07 10.20 12.96
C LEU A 497 -0.27 9.92 11.69
N THR A 498 -0.86 10.16 10.53
CA THR A 498 -0.17 10.07 9.23
C THR A 498 1.00 11.04 9.20
N PHE A 499 0.79 12.31 9.57
CA PHE A 499 1.85 13.30 9.59
C PHE A 499 3.01 12.90 10.52
N VAL A 500 2.71 12.42 11.73
CA VAL A 500 3.73 11.93 12.66
C VAL A 500 4.52 10.78 12.06
N TYR A 501 3.85 9.81 11.45
CA TYR A 501 4.51 8.63 10.86
C TYR A 501 5.37 8.97 9.65
N VAL A 502 4.85 9.77 8.73
CA VAL A 502 5.60 10.23 7.56
C VAL A 502 6.78 11.10 8.02
N SER A 503 6.61 11.93 9.06
CA SER A 503 7.71 12.73 9.63
C SER A 503 8.80 11.88 10.27
N TRP A 504 8.43 10.78 10.92
CA TRP A 504 9.39 9.83 11.45
C TRP A 504 10.21 9.16 10.36
N ARG A 505 9.60 8.89 9.21
CA ARG A 505 10.25 8.15 8.11
C ARG A 505 11.03 9.04 7.15
N PHE A 506 10.48 10.17 6.75
CA PHE A 506 11.02 11.02 5.69
C PHE A 506 11.51 12.39 6.20
N GLY A 507 11.42 12.64 7.51
CA GLY A 507 11.73 13.92 8.12
C GLY A 507 10.58 14.92 8.04
N TYR A 508 10.63 15.93 8.91
CA TYR A 508 9.54 16.88 9.10
C TYR A 508 9.25 17.75 7.86
N SER A 509 10.30 18.29 7.22
CA SER A 509 10.17 19.20 6.08
C SER A 509 9.56 18.51 4.85
N SER A 510 10.09 17.33 4.51
CA SER A 510 9.59 16.50 3.42
C SER A 510 8.15 16.07 3.67
N SER A 511 7.80 15.74 4.92
CA SER A 511 6.42 15.37 5.26
C SER A 511 5.44 16.52 5.09
N LEU A 512 5.86 17.75 5.43
CA LEU A 512 5.03 18.93 5.24
C LEU A 512 4.80 19.20 3.75
N SER A 513 5.83 19.09 2.91
CA SER A 513 5.67 19.29 1.47
C SER A 513 4.78 18.20 0.85
N MET A 514 5.06 16.92 1.13
CA MET A 514 4.30 15.77 0.61
C MET A 514 2.81 15.85 0.97
N LEU A 515 2.48 16.10 2.24
CA LEU A 515 1.10 16.02 2.72
C LEU A 515 0.30 17.32 2.49
N SER A 516 0.96 18.47 2.26
CA SER A 516 0.26 19.75 2.06
C SER A 516 -0.63 19.78 0.82
N VAL A 517 -0.17 19.17 -0.27
CA VAL A 517 -0.91 19.07 -1.54
C VAL A 517 -2.16 18.22 -1.36
N ASP A 518 -2.02 17.08 -0.69
CA ASP A 518 -3.13 16.16 -0.43
C ASP A 518 -4.19 16.79 0.47
N VAL A 519 -3.79 17.49 1.54
CA VAL A 519 -4.74 18.12 2.47
C VAL A 519 -5.64 19.14 1.76
N LEU A 520 -5.11 19.92 0.82
CA LEU A 520 -5.89 20.88 0.04
C LEU A 520 -6.92 20.18 -0.87
N GLY A 521 -6.49 19.13 -1.60
CA GLY A 521 -7.39 18.35 -2.45
C GLY A 521 -8.50 17.64 -1.66
N LEU A 522 -8.14 17.10 -0.49
CA LEU A 522 -9.04 16.36 0.39
C LEU A 522 -10.04 17.25 1.14
N GLY A 523 -9.76 18.56 1.26
CA GLY A 523 -10.71 19.52 1.82
C GLY A 523 -12.07 19.53 1.11
N VAL A 524 -12.07 19.33 -0.21
CA VAL A 524 -13.30 19.21 -1.02
C VAL A 524 -14.10 17.96 -0.63
N MET A 525 -13.42 16.85 -0.39
CA MET A 525 -14.03 15.58 0.02
C MET A 525 -14.61 15.69 1.43
N VAL A 526 -13.89 16.29 2.37
CA VAL A 526 -14.38 16.59 3.71
C VAL A 526 -15.64 17.45 3.63
N TYR A 527 -15.64 18.51 2.80
CA TYR A 527 -16.83 19.34 2.59
C TYR A 527 -18.02 18.55 2.03
N MET A 528 -17.77 17.68 1.03
CA MET A 528 -18.81 16.81 0.46
C MET A 528 -19.44 15.92 1.54
N TYR A 529 -18.63 15.25 2.36
CA TYR A 529 -19.12 14.42 3.45
C TYR A 529 -19.91 15.22 4.47
N LEU A 530 -19.38 16.35 4.90
CA LEU A 530 -20.08 17.24 5.81
C LEU A 530 -21.44 17.57 5.22
N ARG A 531 -21.55 18.02 3.97
CA ARG A 531 -22.82 18.36 3.33
C ARG A 531 -23.80 17.18 3.25
N GLU A 532 -23.34 15.98 2.90
CA GLU A 532 -24.23 14.84 2.64
C GLU A 532 -24.64 14.05 3.90
N MET A 533 -23.81 14.07 4.95
CA MET A 533 -24.07 13.32 6.18
C MET A 533 -25.38 13.72 6.88
N PRO A 534 -26.13 12.76 7.44
CA PRO A 534 -27.27 13.08 8.31
C PRO A 534 -26.83 13.95 9.49
N ASN A 535 -27.56 15.06 9.73
CA ASN A 535 -27.25 16.06 10.76
C ASN A 535 -25.99 16.91 10.51
N SER A 536 -25.70 17.19 9.24
CA SER A 536 -24.69 18.17 8.87
C SER A 536 -24.90 19.55 9.50
N LEU A 537 -23.79 20.22 9.79
CA LEU A 537 -23.73 21.66 10.09
C LEU A 537 -23.93 22.53 8.86
N ILE A 538 -23.64 21.98 7.67
CA ILE A 538 -23.70 22.64 6.38
C ILE A 538 -25.04 22.23 5.74
N ARG A 539 -25.95 23.19 5.58
CA ARG A 539 -27.28 22.98 5.00
C ARG A 539 -27.32 23.34 3.53
#